data_AF-A0A7X2LIE2-F1
#
_entry.id   AF-A0A7X2LIE2-F1
#
_cell.length_a   1.000
_cell.length_b   1.000
_cell.length_c   1.000
_cell.angle_alpha   90.00
_cell.angle_beta   90.00
_cell.angle_gamma   90.00
#
_symmetry.space_group_name_H-M   'P 1'
#
loop_
_entity.id
_entity.type
_entity.pdbx_description
1 polymer ?
#
loop_
_entity_poly.entity_id
_entity_poly.type
_entity_poly.pdbx_seq_one_letter_code
_entity_poly.pdbx_strand_id
1 'polypeptide(L)'
;MSTTIEDRLILLLKEDGEHHGYWQSLEEVTGISAQRWRKAFARRQRPTTDMFAAICKLYPKYAFWLATGITDAVNGHVAPQTALTFPERLYSDGETTNDYFTQSLKLADKLYAEANVDIEDEKQRMYAVERIHPLAHWIASPLIEKAYELSTSEEYKKLQKLWQRREQDRSELLQKATTPATKHSMTDEPRRTPMLGSDDRTAHQSMFELFFRAKK
;
A
#
# COMPACT_ATOMS: atom_id res chain seq x y z
N MET A 1 -21.70 8.03 6.61
CA MET A 1 -20.85 8.50 5.49
C MET A 1 -19.43 8.03 5.77
N SER A 2 -18.81 7.31 4.83
CA SER A 2 -17.39 6.94 4.90
C SER A 2 -16.51 8.19 4.72
N THR A 3 -15.24 8.13 5.15
CA THR A 3 -14.26 9.18 4.87
C THR A 3 -14.12 9.39 3.34
N THR A 4 -13.75 10.61 2.91
CA THR A 4 -13.44 10.89 1.50
C THR A 4 -11.99 10.52 1.16
N ILE A 5 -11.65 10.42 -0.13
CA ILE A 5 -10.25 10.27 -0.58
C ILE A 5 -9.42 11.48 -0.12
N GLU A 6 -10.00 12.69 -0.15
CA GLU A 6 -9.32 13.91 0.29
C GLU A 6 -8.96 13.85 1.78
N ASP A 7 -9.89 13.40 2.63
CA ASP A 7 -9.64 13.25 4.06
C ASP A 7 -8.52 12.23 4.33
N ARG A 8 -8.56 11.08 3.64
CA ARG A 8 -7.57 10.02 3.82
C ARG A 8 -6.17 10.42 3.36
N LEU A 9 -6.08 11.14 2.24
CA LEU A 9 -4.79 11.68 1.78
C LEU A 9 -4.19 12.63 2.81
N ILE A 10 -5.00 13.51 3.40
CA ILE A 10 -4.53 14.45 4.42
C ILE A 10 -4.08 13.72 5.68
N LEU A 11 -4.80 12.68 6.12
CA LEU A 11 -4.37 11.85 7.25
C LEU A 11 -3.01 11.21 7.00
N LEU A 12 -2.78 10.69 5.79
CA LEU A 12 -1.49 10.13 5.41
C LEU A 12 -0.38 11.20 5.38
N LEU A 13 -0.62 12.36 4.76
CA LEU A 13 0.35 13.45 4.73
C LEU A 13 0.67 14.01 6.14
N LYS A 14 -0.25 13.88 7.10
CA LYS A 14 0.00 14.27 8.50
C LYS A 14 0.97 13.32 9.21
N GLU A 15 0.95 12.03 8.90
CA GLU A 15 1.89 11.06 9.48
C GLU A 15 3.34 11.35 9.07
N ASP A 16 3.51 11.78 7.82
CA ASP A 16 4.82 11.91 7.19
C ASP A 16 5.37 13.35 7.25
N GLY A 17 4.46 14.34 7.30
CA GLY A 17 4.76 15.75 7.08
C GLY A 17 5.27 16.57 8.27
N GLU A 18 5.75 15.93 9.34
CA GLU A 18 6.19 16.63 10.55
C GLU A 18 7.64 17.15 10.51
N HIS A 19 8.40 16.87 9.44
CA HIS A 19 9.81 17.28 9.34
C HIS A 19 10.02 18.51 8.44
N HIS A 20 11.04 19.31 8.79
CA HIS A 20 11.43 20.46 8.00
C HIS A 20 11.87 20.04 6.59
N GLY A 21 11.35 20.72 5.56
CA GLY A 21 11.67 20.41 4.16
C GLY A 21 10.77 19.35 3.51
N TYR A 22 9.81 18.78 4.25
CA TYR A 22 8.94 17.71 3.76
C TYR A 22 8.37 17.94 2.36
N TRP A 23 7.78 19.12 2.14
CA TRP A 23 7.14 19.45 0.87
C TRP A 23 8.13 19.54 -0.29
N GLN A 24 9.36 19.98 -0.03
CA GLN A 24 10.42 20.00 -1.04
C GLN A 24 10.86 18.58 -1.39
N SER A 25 11.08 17.73 -0.40
CA SER A 25 11.41 16.31 -0.65
C SER A 25 10.29 15.59 -1.39
N LEU A 26 9.03 15.88 -1.06
CA LEU A 26 7.88 15.30 -1.76
C LEU A 26 7.83 15.78 -3.23
N GLU A 27 8.17 17.04 -3.50
CA GLU A 27 8.30 17.56 -4.87
C GLU A 27 9.42 16.87 -5.64
N GLU A 28 10.60 16.68 -5.03
CA GLU A 28 11.73 16.00 -5.66
C GLU A 28 11.39 14.55 -6.05
N VAL A 29 10.68 13.83 -5.19
CA VAL A 29 10.36 12.42 -5.41
C VAL A 29 9.15 12.24 -6.34
N THR A 30 8.18 13.14 -6.31
CA THR A 30 6.92 13.00 -7.09
C THR A 30 6.88 13.82 -8.37
N GLY A 31 7.76 14.80 -8.53
CA GLY A 31 7.70 15.81 -9.61
C GLY A 31 6.53 16.80 -9.48
N ILE A 32 5.72 16.71 -8.43
CA ILE A 32 4.57 17.59 -8.21
C ILE A 32 5.00 18.73 -7.27
N SER A 33 4.82 19.98 -7.72
CA SER A 33 5.29 21.16 -6.97
C SER A 33 4.86 21.17 -5.51
N ALA A 34 5.77 21.56 -4.60
CA ALA A 34 5.51 21.67 -3.17
C ALA A 34 4.33 22.60 -2.85
N GLN A 35 4.09 23.62 -3.70
CA GLN A 35 2.94 24.51 -3.55
C GLN A 35 1.60 23.78 -3.77
N ARG A 36 1.52 22.87 -4.76
CA ARG A 36 0.31 22.05 -5.01
C ARG A 36 0.06 21.12 -3.83
N TRP A 37 1.09 20.46 -3.31
CA TRP A 37 0.98 19.64 -2.10
C TRP A 37 0.44 20.43 -0.90
N ARG A 38 1.00 21.62 -0.63
CA ARG A 38 0.52 22.50 0.46
C ARG A 38 -0.94 22.94 0.24
N LYS A 39 -1.35 23.26 -0.98
CA LYS A 39 -2.75 23.63 -1.28
C LYS A 39 -3.71 22.47 -1.04
N ALA A 40 -3.35 21.25 -1.45
CA ALA A 40 -4.15 20.06 -1.17
C ALA A 40 -4.23 19.76 0.33
N PHE A 41 -3.10 19.79 1.03
CA PHE A 41 -3.03 19.58 2.47
C PHE A 41 -3.88 20.60 3.25
N ALA A 42 -3.82 21.87 2.86
CA ALA A 42 -4.62 22.95 3.44
C ALA A 42 -6.09 22.94 2.98
N ARG A 43 -6.55 21.92 2.24
CA ARG A 43 -7.90 21.80 1.67
C ARG A 43 -8.32 22.97 0.76
N ARG A 44 -7.35 23.72 0.23
CA ARG A 44 -7.59 24.82 -0.73
C ARG A 44 -7.73 24.30 -2.16
N GLN A 45 -7.36 23.05 -2.40
CA GLN A 45 -7.47 22.35 -3.67
C GLN A 45 -7.81 20.89 -3.40
N ARG A 46 -8.66 20.27 -4.25
CA ARG A 46 -8.86 18.82 -4.22
C ARG A 46 -7.61 18.11 -4.76
N PRO A 47 -7.15 17.01 -4.13
CA PRO A 47 -6.06 16.23 -4.68
C PRO A 47 -6.37 15.78 -6.11
N THR A 48 -5.40 15.94 -7.01
CA THR A 48 -5.53 15.48 -8.39
C THR A 48 -5.26 13.97 -8.48
N THR A 49 -5.64 13.36 -9.60
CA THR A 49 -5.32 11.95 -9.89
C THR A 49 -3.82 11.70 -9.83
N ASP A 50 -2.99 12.64 -10.30
CA ASP A 50 -1.52 12.50 -10.25
C ASP A 50 -0.99 12.51 -8.82
N MET A 51 -1.52 13.38 -7.94
CA MET A 51 -1.15 13.40 -6.53
C MET A 51 -1.54 12.09 -5.84
N PHE A 52 -2.73 11.59 -6.14
CA PHE A 52 -3.20 10.31 -5.62
C PHE A 52 -2.30 9.15 -6.09
N ALA A 53 -2.01 9.08 -7.38
CA ALA A 53 -1.16 8.04 -7.96
C ALA A 53 0.27 8.09 -7.43
N ALA A 54 0.85 9.30 -7.31
CA ALA A 54 2.19 9.50 -6.77
C ALA A 54 2.31 8.99 -5.32
N ILE A 55 1.33 9.29 -4.47
CA ILE A 55 1.32 8.82 -3.08
C ILE A 55 1.10 7.31 -2.99
N CYS A 56 0.26 6.73 -3.85
CA CYS A 56 0.09 5.28 -3.92
C CYS A 56 1.39 4.56 -4.36
N LYS A 57 2.17 5.16 -5.25
CA LYS A 57 3.48 4.61 -5.65
C LYS A 57 4.55 4.79 -4.58
N LEU A 58 4.56 5.93 -3.89
CA LEU A 58 5.52 6.23 -2.83
C LEU A 58 5.27 5.38 -1.58
N TYR A 59 4.00 5.18 -1.22
CA TYR A 59 3.57 4.43 -0.03
C TYR A 59 2.58 3.32 -0.41
N PRO A 60 3.02 2.27 -1.12
CA PRO A 60 2.11 1.24 -1.65
C PRO A 60 1.34 0.49 -0.56
N LYS A 61 1.89 0.38 0.65
CA LYS A 61 1.20 -0.20 1.82
C LYS A 61 -0.12 0.52 2.16
N TYR A 62 -0.27 1.79 1.81
CA TYR A 62 -1.47 2.58 2.10
C TYR A 62 -2.43 2.72 0.90
N ALA A 63 -2.07 2.23 -0.29
CA ALA A 63 -2.83 2.49 -1.53
C ALA A 63 -4.28 1.97 -1.48
N PHE A 64 -4.47 0.75 -0.99
CA PHE A 64 -5.81 0.15 -0.85
C PHE A 64 -6.69 0.93 0.14
N TRP A 65 -6.14 1.30 1.30
CA TRP A 65 -6.86 2.12 2.29
C TRP A 65 -7.16 3.52 1.75
N LEU A 66 -6.21 4.14 1.05
CA LEU A 66 -6.42 5.45 0.46
C LEU A 66 -7.57 5.44 -0.56
N ALA A 67 -7.66 4.39 -1.38
CA ALA A 67 -8.74 4.20 -2.35
C ALA A 67 -10.09 3.88 -1.68
N THR A 68 -10.11 2.91 -0.76
CA THR A 68 -11.35 2.26 -0.30
C THR A 68 -11.83 2.73 1.08
N GLY A 69 -10.93 3.23 1.92
CA GLY A 69 -11.18 3.55 3.32
C GLY A 69 -11.19 2.36 4.27
N ILE A 70 -10.99 1.13 3.78
CA ILE A 70 -10.82 -0.08 4.59
C ILE A 70 -9.40 -0.64 4.43
N THR A 71 -8.98 -1.50 5.34
CA THR A 71 -7.68 -2.18 5.28
C THR A 71 -7.85 -3.64 4.85
N ASP A 72 -6.74 -4.24 4.46
CA ASP A 72 -6.54 -5.67 4.29
C ASP A 72 -5.16 -6.00 4.89
N ALA A 73 -5.09 -5.87 6.22
CA ALA A 73 -3.83 -5.83 6.96
C ALA A 73 -3.01 -7.11 6.80
N VAL A 74 -3.68 -8.25 6.67
CA VAL A 74 -3.04 -9.55 6.42
C VAL A 74 -2.24 -9.54 5.12
N ASN A 75 -2.72 -8.85 4.10
CA ASN A 75 -2.03 -8.71 2.82
C ASN A 75 -1.03 -7.53 2.79
N GLY A 76 -0.88 -6.83 3.91
CA GLY A 76 0.00 -5.68 4.09
C GLY A 76 -0.56 -4.35 3.60
N HIS A 77 -1.88 -4.31 3.35
CA HIS A 77 -2.61 -3.10 3.03
C HIS A 77 -3.16 -2.47 4.30
N VAL A 78 -2.41 -1.54 4.87
CA VAL A 78 -2.71 -0.94 6.17
C VAL A 78 -3.14 0.52 6.02
N ALA A 79 -3.49 1.16 7.13
CA ALA A 79 -3.77 2.58 7.20
C ALA A 79 -2.63 3.31 7.94
N PRO A 80 -2.47 4.64 7.75
CA PRO A 80 -1.59 5.43 8.59
C PRO A 80 -2.08 5.42 10.06
N GLN A 81 -1.17 5.62 11.00
CA GLN A 81 -1.42 5.68 12.45
C GLN A 81 -2.37 6.81 12.84
N THR A 82 -2.44 7.85 12.02
CA THR A 82 -3.36 8.98 12.21
C THR A 82 -4.80 8.63 11.89
N ALA A 83 -5.08 7.46 11.30
CA ALA A 83 -6.41 7.03 10.89
C ALA A 83 -7.03 6.01 11.86
N LEU A 84 -8.32 6.21 12.14
CA LEU A 84 -9.17 5.14 12.66
C LEU A 84 -9.55 4.20 11.50
N THR A 85 -9.34 2.90 11.69
CA THR A 85 -9.74 1.85 10.76
C THR A 85 -11.05 1.20 11.21
N PHE A 86 -11.77 0.58 10.27
CA PHE A 86 -12.90 -0.30 10.52
C PHE A 86 -13.18 -1.12 9.24
N PRO A 87 -13.52 -2.42 9.31
CA PRO A 87 -13.78 -3.23 10.50
C PRO A 87 -12.51 -3.82 11.16
N GLU A 88 -11.39 -3.80 10.45
CA GLU A 88 -10.10 -4.22 11.03
C GLU A 88 -9.55 -3.13 11.95
N ARG A 89 -8.75 -3.52 12.94
CA ARG A 89 -7.94 -2.62 13.78
C ARG A 89 -6.71 -2.15 13.02
N LEU A 90 -6.13 -1.05 13.50
CA LEU A 90 -4.84 -0.58 12.99
C LEU A 90 -3.79 -1.65 13.23
N TYR A 91 -3.09 -2.03 12.16
CA TYR A 91 -2.02 -3.02 12.20
C TYR A 91 -0.72 -2.37 11.75
N SER A 92 0.40 -2.75 12.37
CA SER A 92 1.70 -2.28 11.91
C SER A 92 2.02 -2.89 10.55
N ASP A 93 2.74 -2.14 9.73
CA ASP A 93 3.27 -2.68 8.49
C ASP A 93 4.26 -3.83 8.74
N GLY A 94 4.46 -4.63 7.71
CA GLY A 94 5.55 -5.60 7.65
C GLY A 94 6.56 -5.15 6.62
N GLU A 95 7.80 -4.92 7.03
CA GLU A 95 8.93 -4.52 6.17
C GLU A 95 8.99 -5.37 4.89
N THR A 96 8.92 -6.70 5.03
CA THR A 96 8.89 -7.66 3.90
C THR A 96 7.81 -7.37 2.86
N THR A 97 6.60 -6.98 3.28
CA THR A 97 5.50 -6.73 2.35
C THR A 97 5.69 -5.41 1.61
N ASN A 98 6.18 -4.39 2.32
CA ASN A 98 6.49 -3.11 1.68
C ASN A 98 7.64 -3.25 0.66
N ASP A 99 8.65 -4.06 0.99
CA ASP A 99 9.74 -4.41 0.06
C ASP A 99 9.21 -5.11 -1.19
N TYR A 100 8.31 -6.08 -1.02
CA TYR A 100 7.66 -6.78 -2.13
C TYR A 100 6.89 -5.81 -3.04
N PHE A 101 6.07 -4.92 -2.48
CA PHE A 101 5.34 -3.93 -3.26
C PHE A 101 6.26 -2.95 -3.99
N THR A 102 7.29 -2.45 -3.30
CA THR A 102 8.26 -1.51 -3.87
C THR A 102 9.03 -2.16 -5.03
N GLN A 103 9.49 -3.41 -4.86
CA GLN A 103 10.15 -4.17 -5.92
C GLN A 103 9.20 -4.48 -7.08
N SER A 104 7.92 -4.74 -6.80
CA SER A 104 6.88 -4.97 -7.83
C SER A 104 6.66 -3.72 -8.68
N LEU A 105 6.51 -2.55 -8.04
CA LEU A 105 6.36 -1.26 -8.72
C LEU A 105 7.58 -0.93 -9.58
N LYS A 106 8.79 -1.16 -9.05
CA LYS A 106 10.03 -0.97 -9.81
C LYS A 106 10.08 -1.82 -11.08
N LEU A 107 9.70 -3.09 -11.00
CA LEU A 107 9.67 -3.98 -12.17
C LEU A 107 8.56 -3.59 -13.15
N ALA A 108 7.40 -3.14 -12.66
CA ALA A 108 6.34 -2.63 -13.50
C ALA A 108 6.79 -1.38 -14.27
N ASP A 109 7.39 -0.39 -13.61
CA ASP A 109 7.92 0.80 -14.28
C ASP A 109 9.02 0.43 -15.31
N LYS A 110 9.88 -0.54 -14.98
CA LYS A 110 10.91 -1.07 -15.91
C LYS A 110 10.30 -1.73 -17.15
N LEU A 111 9.18 -2.45 -17.02
CA LEU A 111 8.47 -3.06 -18.14
C LEU A 111 8.03 -2.01 -19.17
N TYR A 112 7.41 -0.92 -18.73
CA TYR A 112 6.99 0.16 -19.65
C TYR A 112 8.19 0.85 -20.30
N ALA A 113 9.22 1.13 -19.52
CA ALA A 113 10.43 1.79 -20.02
C ALA A 113 11.13 0.95 -21.10
N GLU A 114 11.33 -0.35 -20.87
CA GLU A 114 12.05 -1.22 -21.83
C GLU A 114 11.19 -1.67 -23.02
N ALA A 115 9.87 -1.60 -22.91
CA ALA A 115 8.96 -1.83 -24.02
C ALA A 115 8.80 -0.61 -24.94
N ASN A 116 9.44 0.52 -24.63
CA ASN A 116 9.35 1.79 -25.37
C ASN A 116 7.91 2.25 -25.59
N VAL A 117 7.03 2.04 -24.59
CA VAL A 117 5.66 2.55 -24.65
C VAL A 117 5.69 4.07 -24.51
N ASP A 118 5.12 4.79 -25.46
CA ASP A 118 4.93 6.24 -25.32
C ASP A 118 3.87 6.50 -24.24
N ILE A 119 4.34 6.98 -23.07
CA ILE A 119 3.48 7.27 -21.92
C ILE A 119 2.68 8.56 -22.15
N GLU A 120 2.99 9.40 -23.13
CA GLU A 120 2.19 10.59 -23.44
C GLU A 120 1.05 10.25 -24.44
N ASP A 121 1.19 9.21 -25.25
CA ASP A 121 0.15 8.73 -26.17
C ASP A 121 -0.89 7.83 -25.49
N GLU A 122 -2.10 8.35 -25.29
CA GLU A 122 -3.22 7.63 -24.66
C GLU A 122 -3.56 6.30 -25.33
N LYS A 123 -3.52 6.25 -26.67
CA LYS A 123 -3.87 5.04 -27.42
C LYS A 123 -2.81 3.97 -27.23
N GLN A 124 -1.53 4.36 -27.28
CA GLN A 124 -0.43 3.42 -27.05
C GLN A 124 -0.43 2.91 -25.61
N ARG A 125 -0.62 3.79 -24.61
CA ARG A 125 -0.73 3.39 -23.20
C ARG A 125 -1.80 2.34 -22.98
N MET A 126 -3.00 2.59 -23.51
CA MET A 126 -4.14 1.67 -23.35
C MET A 126 -3.89 0.35 -24.09
N TYR A 127 -3.45 0.41 -25.35
CA TYR A 127 -3.14 -0.77 -26.15
C TYR A 127 -2.05 -1.64 -25.53
N ALA A 128 -1.02 -1.03 -24.93
CA ALA A 128 0.08 -1.75 -24.30
C ALA A 128 -0.38 -2.65 -23.14
N VAL A 129 -1.45 -2.29 -22.42
CA VAL A 129 -1.91 -3.05 -21.24
C VAL A 129 -3.14 -3.92 -21.51
N GLU A 130 -3.87 -3.62 -22.57
CA GLU A 130 -5.13 -4.29 -22.87
C GLU A 130 -4.91 -5.76 -23.24
N ARG A 131 -5.73 -6.63 -22.63
CA ARG A 131 -5.91 -8.01 -23.08
C ARG A 131 -7.21 -8.07 -23.86
N ILE A 132 -7.17 -8.68 -25.05
CA ILE A 132 -8.36 -8.85 -25.88
C ILE A 132 -8.95 -10.25 -25.69
N HIS A 133 -10.29 -10.38 -25.79
CA HIS A 133 -10.99 -11.67 -25.66
C HIS A 133 -11.74 -12.07 -26.94
N PRO A 134 -11.03 -12.35 -28.05
CA PRO A 134 -11.68 -12.87 -29.25
C PRO A 134 -12.13 -14.32 -29.05
N LEU A 135 -13.35 -14.64 -29.49
CA LEU A 135 -13.85 -16.00 -29.70
C LEU A 135 -13.53 -16.98 -28.55
N ALA A 136 -13.83 -16.58 -27.31
CA ALA A 136 -13.68 -17.35 -26.06
C ALA A 136 -12.25 -17.54 -25.50
N HIS A 137 -11.24 -16.85 -26.04
CA HIS A 137 -9.87 -16.91 -25.50
C HIS A 137 -9.32 -15.52 -25.21
N TRP A 138 -8.65 -15.36 -24.06
CA TRP A 138 -7.88 -14.15 -23.75
C TRP A 138 -6.53 -14.18 -24.44
N ILE A 139 -6.23 -13.15 -25.22
CA ILE A 139 -4.91 -12.90 -25.79
C ILE A 139 -4.15 -11.92 -24.89
N ALA A 140 -2.86 -12.17 -24.70
CA ALA A 140 -1.99 -11.32 -23.90
C ALA A 140 -1.75 -9.96 -24.55
N SER A 141 -1.31 -8.98 -23.76
CA SER A 141 -1.00 -7.64 -24.29
C SER A 141 0.33 -7.63 -25.07
N PRO A 142 0.60 -6.58 -25.86
CA PRO A 142 1.87 -6.40 -26.57
C PRO A 142 3.12 -6.41 -25.65
N LEU A 143 2.94 -6.18 -24.35
CA LEU A 143 4.03 -6.19 -23.36
C LEU A 143 4.52 -7.59 -22.98
N ILE A 144 3.82 -8.66 -23.41
CA ILE A 144 4.06 -10.02 -22.91
C ILE A 144 5.49 -10.52 -23.18
N GLU A 145 6.06 -10.25 -24.36
CA GLU A 145 7.42 -10.67 -24.68
C GLU A 145 8.44 -9.99 -23.76
N LYS A 146 8.27 -8.67 -23.52
CA LYS A 146 9.13 -7.93 -22.60
C LYS A 146 8.98 -8.42 -21.15
N ALA A 147 7.76 -8.80 -20.75
CA ALA A 147 7.52 -9.40 -19.45
C ALA A 147 8.25 -10.75 -19.30
N TYR A 148 8.27 -11.59 -20.34
CA TYR A 148 9.05 -12.83 -20.33
C TYR A 148 10.55 -12.57 -20.26
N GLU A 149 11.08 -11.61 -21.00
CA GLU A 149 12.50 -11.23 -20.91
C GLU A 149 12.84 -10.77 -19.48
N LEU A 150 12.07 -9.85 -18.90
CA LEU A 150 12.27 -9.36 -17.54
C LEU A 150 12.15 -10.47 -16.50
N SER A 151 11.34 -11.50 -16.75
CA SER A 151 11.19 -12.64 -15.83
C SER A 151 12.49 -13.43 -15.61
N THR A 152 13.46 -13.30 -16.51
CA THR A 152 14.78 -13.94 -16.41
C THR A 152 15.79 -13.13 -15.58
N SER A 153 15.49 -11.86 -15.29
CA SER A 153 16.38 -10.93 -14.60
C SER A 153 16.59 -11.28 -13.11
N GLU A 154 17.72 -10.84 -12.56
CA GLU A 154 18.00 -10.98 -11.13
C GLU A 154 17.02 -10.17 -10.26
N GLU A 155 16.56 -9.02 -10.75
CA GLU A 155 15.54 -8.22 -10.07
C GLU A 155 14.20 -8.96 -9.96
N TYR A 156 13.82 -9.74 -10.98
CA TYR A 156 12.62 -10.58 -10.93
C TYR A 156 12.80 -11.77 -9.98
N LYS A 157 13.97 -12.43 -9.98
CA LYS A 157 14.29 -13.46 -8.98
C LYS A 157 14.26 -12.91 -7.56
N LYS A 158 14.75 -11.68 -7.34
CA LYS A 158 14.64 -10.99 -6.05
C LYS A 158 13.17 -10.78 -5.66
N LEU A 159 12.31 -10.36 -6.59
CA LEU A 159 10.88 -10.23 -6.34
C LEU A 159 10.26 -11.56 -5.89
N GLN A 160 10.58 -12.66 -6.56
CA GLN A 160 10.06 -13.99 -6.18
C GLN A 160 10.48 -14.40 -4.76
N LYS A 161 11.73 -14.11 -4.36
CA LYS A 161 12.20 -14.36 -2.98
C LYS A 161 11.45 -13.50 -1.97
N LEU A 162 11.24 -12.21 -2.27
CA LEU A 162 10.45 -11.31 -1.42
C LEU A 162 9.01 -11.79 -1.27
N TRP A 163 8.39 -12.26 -2.37
CA TRP A 163 7.05 -12.84 -2.34
C TRP A 163 6.98 -14.09 -1.45
N GLN A 164 7.93 -15.02 -1.59
CA GLN A 164 7.98 -16.22 -0.75
C GLN A 164 8.09 -15.87 0.74
N ARG A 165 8.95 -14.92 1.08
CA ARG A 165 9.10 -14.44 2.47
C ARG A 165 7.83 -13.75 2.96
N ARG A 166 7.19 -12.94 2.12
CA ARG A 166 5.91 -12.31 2.44
C ARG A 166 4.83 -13.35 2.74
N GLU A 167 4.72 -14.42 1.95
CA GLU A 167 3.71 -15.46 2.20
C GLU A 167 3.97 -16.23 3.49
N GLN A 168 5.24 -16.44 3.86
CA GLN A 168 5.61 -17.00 5.16
C GLN A 168 5.16 -16.07 6.30
N ASP A 169 5.55 -14.80 6.26
CA ASP A 169 5.15 -13.78 7.24
C ASP A 169 3.61 -13.66 7.35
N ARG A 170 2.92 -13.71 6.21
CA ARG A 170 1.44 -13.67 6.12
C ARG A 170 0.80 -14.88 6.79
N SER A 171 1.37 -16.07 6.60
CA SER A 171 0.85 -17.30 7.20
C SER A 171 0.96 -17.27 8.73
N GLU A 172 2.08 -16.80 9.27
CA GLU A 172 2.27 -16.62 10.72
C GLU A 172 1.28 -15.60 11.28
N LEU A 173 1.07 -14.50 10.55
CA LEU A 173 0.15 -13.44 10.91
C LEU A 173 -1.31 -13.95 10.97
N LEU A 174 -1.74 -14.70 9.95
CA LEU A 174 -3.06 -15.31 9.90
C LEU A 174 -3.30 -16.28 11.07
N GLN A 175 -2.30 -17.09 11.40
CA GLN A 175 -2.40 -18.00 12.55
C GLN A 175 -2.58 -17.23 13.86
N LYS A 176 -1.83 -16.13 14.06
CA LYS A 176 -1.96 -15.29 15.25
C LYS A 176 -3.32 -14.59 15.32
N ALA A 177 -3.78 -14.03 14.20
CA ALA A 177 -5.05 -13.30 14.10
C ALA A 177 -6.28 -14.19 14.32
N THR A 178 -6.18 -15.49 14.01
CA THR A 178 -7.27 -16.46 14.20
C THR A 178 -7.21 -17.18 15.55
N THR A 179 -6.08 -17.08 16.27
CA THR A 179 -5.92 -17.71 17.58
C THR A 179 -6.64 -16.90 18.67
N PRO A 180 -7.45 -17.53 19.54
CA PRO A 180 -8.14 -16.83 20.62
C PRO A 180 -7.18 -16.13 21.58
N ALA A 181 -7.51 -14.89 21.96
CA ALA A 181 -6.68 -14.07 22.84
C ALA A 181 -6.29 -14.74 24.18
N THR A 182 -7.10 -15.69 24.67
CA THR A 182 -6.83 -16.45 25.91
C THR A 182 -5.63 -17.40 25.81
N LYS A 183 -5.10 -17.64 24.61
CA LYS A 183 -3.95 -18.52 24.36
C LYS A 183 -2.67 -17.76 24.00
N HIS A 184 -2.74 -16.44 23.82
CA HIS A 184 -1.56 -15.61 23.60
C HIS A 184 -0.87 -15.38 24.94
N SER A 185 0.41 -15.73 25.05
CA SER A 185 1.17 -15.49 26.28
C SER A 185 1.48 -13.99 26.38
N MET A 186 1.46 -13.41 27.58
CA MET A 186 1.99 -12.06 27.81
C MET A 186 3.50 -11.95 27.51
N THR A 187 4.20 -13.07 27.37
CA THR A 187 5.61 -13.15 26.98
C THR A 187 5.84 -13.31 25.48
N ASP A 188 4.76 -13.41 24.67
CA ASP A 188 4.87 -13.27 23.22
C ASP A 188 5.11 -11.79 22.92
N GLU A 189 6.33 -11.34 23.22
CA GLU A 189 6.87 -10.09 22.72
C GLU A 189 6.61 -10.09 21.20
N PRO A 190 5.71 -9.25 20.73
CA PRO A 190 5.41 -9.22 19.32
C PRO A 190 6.71 -8.78 18.66
N ARG A 191 7.14 -9.46 17.60
CA ARG A 191 8.19 -8.96 16.70
C ARG A 191 7.87 -7.56 16.11
N ARG A 192 6.72 -6.97 16.48
CA ARG A 192 6.11 -5.73 16.03
C ARG A 192 5.47 -5.04 17.23
N THR A 193 6.02 -3.93 17.68
CA THR A 193 5.46 -3.16 18.81
C THR A 193 4.02 -2.75 18.50
N PRO A 194 3.03 -3.03 19.36
CA PRO A 194 1.69 -2.50 19.20
C PRO A 194 1.75 -0.98 19.42
N MET A 195 1.59 -0.20 18.37
CA MET A 195 1.39 1.25 18.49
C MET A 195 -0.06 1.57 18.84
N LEU A 196 -0.59 0.86 19.85
CA LEU A 196 -1.85 1.21 20.48
C LEU A 196 -1.52 2.26 21.54
N GLY A 197 -2.03 3.48 21.39
CA GLY A 197 -1.97 4.44 22.48
C GLY A 197 -2.61 3.86 23.74
N SER A 198 -2.31 4.45 24.90
CA SER A 198 -2.87 4.07 26.21
C SER A 198 -4.36 4.45 26.34
N ASP A 199 -5.17 4.17 25.31
CA ASP A 199 -6.60 4.47 25.29
C ASP A 199 -7.37 3.35 25.99
N ASP A 200 -7.88 3.66 27.19
CA ASP A 200 -8.69 2.78 28.03
C ASP A 200 -9.89 2.15 27.30
N ARG A 201 -10.38 2.77 26.21
CA ARG A 201 -11.47 2.22 25.38
C ARG A 201 -11.05 0.98 24.60
N THR A 202 -9.74 0.75 24.42
CA THR A 202 -9.18 -0.35 23.63
C THR A 202 -8.45 -1.40 24.46
N ALA A 203 -8.26 -1.14 25.76
CA ALA A 203 -7.51 -1.99 26.69
C ALA A 203 -8.07 -3.42 26.85
N HIS A 204 -9.34 -3.65 26.50
CA HIS A 204 -9.99 -4.97 26.59
C HIS A 204 -9.70 -5.91 25.41
N GLN A 205 -8.97 -5.45 24.39
CA GLN A 205 -8.65 -6.23 23.19
C GLN A 205 -7.15 -6.47 23.06
N SER A 206 -6.78 -7.67 22.64
CA SER A 206 -5.38 -8.00 22.37
C SER A 206 -4.91 -7.28 21.10
N MET A 207 -3.63 -6.93 21.05
CA MET A 207 -3.00 -6.36 19.87
C MET A 207 -2.99 -7.29 18.64
N PHE A 208 -3.16 -8.59 18.86
CA PHE A 208 -3.19 -9.59 17.79
C PHE A 208 -4.60 -9.78 17.21
N GLU A 209 -5.63 -9.19 17.81
CA GLU A 209 -6.99 -9.25 17.27
C GLU A 209 -7.09 -8.34 16.03
N LEU A 210 -7.36 -8.96 14.88
CA LEU A 210 -7.51 -8.24 13.61
C LEU A 210 -8.75 -7.35 13.59
N PHE A 211 -9.85 -7.77 14.22
CA PHE A 211 -11.14 -7.07 14.19
C PHE A 211 -11.49 -6.44 15.53
N PHE A 212 -12.27 -5.36 15.49
CA PHE A 212 -12.86 -4.81 16.71
C PHE A 212 -13.82 -5.80 17.37
N ARG A 213 -13.79 -5.85 18.71
CA ARG A 213 -14.65 -6.64 19.58
C ARG A 213 -15.41 -5.77 20.59
N ALA A 214 -16.69 -6.05 20.79
CA ALA A 214 -17.49 -5.36 21.80
C ALA A 214 -16.86 -5.48 23.21
N LYS A 215 -16.97 -4.40 24.00
CA LYS A 215 -16.64 -4.44 25.44
C LYS A 215 -17.75 -5.25 26.13
N LYS A 216 -17.35 -6.26 26.90
CA LYS A 216 -18.29 -7.00 27.76
C LYS A 216 -18.63 -6.18 28.99
#